data_AF-A0A895XJK3-F1
#
_entry.id   AF-A0A895XJK3-F1
#
_cell.length_a   1.000
_cell.length_b   1.000
_cell.length_c   1.000
_cell.angle_alpha   90.00
_cell.angle_beta   90.00
_cell.angle_gamma   90.00
#
_symmetry.space_group_name_H-M   'P 1'
#
loop_
_entity.id
_entity.type
_entity.pdbx_description
1 polymer ?
#
loop_
_entity_poly.entity_id
_entity_poly.type
_entity_poly.pdbx_seq_one_letter_code
_entity_poly.pdbx_strand_id
1 'polypeptide(L)'
;MTGRVPTWARVFGKVSFRGASGMVLAGFSIWLVSAVSGLWIEPWQVLVTSALCYLFLRVFLATNVVVQDFALMVAHDVNRPHVNPFEHVKEWERTLIFAQRYPDHFTDFAQQKLRALTAKRLSVRHHLNLADHPDESRALIGSELYDFLHDPTQTFPTRAEFDRYLSQIEKI
;
A
#
# COMPACT_ATOMS: atom_id res chain seq x y z
N MET A 1 34.89 -27.43 -8.07
CA MET A 1 34.80 -27.30 -6.60
C MET A 1 34.86 -25.81 -6.24
N THR A 2 33.71 -25.15 -6.18
CA THR A 2 33.60 -23.71 -5.88
C THR A 2 33.19 -23.55 -4.42
N GLY A 3 34.17 -23.28 -3.56
CA GLY A 3 33.94 -23.04 -2.13
C GLY A 3 33.07 -21.80 -1.94
N ARG A 4 31.87 -21.98 -1.37
CA ARG A 4 31.04 -20.87 -0.87
C ARG A 4 31.82 -20.19 0.25
N VAL A 5 32.28 -18.97 -0.01
CA VAL A 5 32.82 -18.10 1.02
C VAL A 5 31.68 -17.77 2.00
N PRO A 6 31.81 -18.09 3.29
CA PRO A 6 30.73 -17.90 4.25
C PRO A 6 30.42 -16.40 4.44
N THR A 7 29.14 -16.08 4.55
CA THR A 7 28.58 -14.72 4.54
C THR A 7 29.15 -13.81 5.64
N TRP A 8 29.62 -14.38 6.75
CA TRP A 8 30.30 -13.63 7.81
C TRP A 8 31.63 -13.02 7.36
N ALA A 9 32.33 -13.61 6.40
CA ALA A 9 33.60 -13.10 5.89
C ALA A 9 33.45 -11.78 5.11
N ARG A 10 32.24 -11.46 4.62
CA ARG A 10 31.93 -10.18 3.97
C ARG A 10 31.76 -9.02 4.98
N VAL A 11 31.28 -9.32 6.19
CA VAL A 11 31.13 -8.31 7.26
C VAL A 11 32.50 -7.83 7.77
N PHE A 12 33.48 -8.73 7.82
CA PHE A 12 34.88 -8.41 8.08
C PHE A 12 35.65 -8.02 6.81
N GLY A 13 34.98 -7.33 5.88
CA GLY A 13 35.59 -6.82 4.65
C GLY A 13 36.89 -6.08 4.98
N LYS A 14 37.98 -6.53 4.32
CA LYS A 14 39.38 -6.09 4.43
C LYS A 14 39.53 -4.86 5.33
N VAL A 15 39.95 -5.08 6.57
CA VAL A 15 40.42 -3.98 7.44
C VAL A 15 41.56 -3.32 6.68
N SER A 16 41.29 -2.19 6.04
CA SER A 16 42.33 -1.47 5.34
C SER A 16 43.26 -0.92 6.41
N PHE A 17 44.56 -1.14 6.26
CA PHE A 17 45.58 -0.64 7.18
C PHE A 17 45.42 0.87 7.46
N ARG A 18 44.92 1.62 6.46
CA ARG A 18 44.58 3.04 6.53
C ARG A 18 43.45 3.38 7.52
N GLY A 19 42.43 2.54 7.66
CA GLY A 19 41.33 2.76 8.61
C GLY A 19 41.77 2.56 10.05
N ALA A 20 42.57 1.52 10.30
CA ALA A 20 43.12 1.24 11.62
C ALA A 20 44.10 2.34 12.09
N SER A 21 44.97 2.83 11.18
CA SER A 21 45.94 3.89 11.50
C SER A 21 45.26 5.22 11.89
N GLY A 22 44.15 5.57 11.22
CA GLY A 22 43.40 6.79 11.54
C GLY A 22 42.82 6.77 12.96
N MET A 23 42.32 5.62 13.42
CA MET A 23 41.78 5.49 14.76
C MET A 23 42.83 5.47 15.85
N VAL A 24 44.01 4.88 15.59
CA VAL A 24 45.12 4.95 16.55
C VAL A 24 45.57 6.40 16.75
N LEU A 25 45.64 7.19 15.67
CA LEU A 25 45.99 8.61 15.77
C LEU A 25 44.92 9.43 16.50
N ALA A 26 43.64 9.14 16.28
CA ALA A 26 42.54 9.78 17.01
C ALA A 26 42.58 9.44 18.52
N GLY A 27 42.79 8.16 18.85
CA GLY A 27 42.97 7.71 20.24
C GLY A 27 44.17 8.37 20.90
N PHE A 28 45.31 8.44 20.20
CA PHE A 28 46.51 9.10 20.71
C PHE A 28 46.29 10.60 20.95
N SER A 29 45.52 11.27 20.10
CA SER A 29 45.17 12.69 20.26
C SER A 29 44.29 12.92 21.49
N ILE A 30 43.31 12.04 21.73
CA ILE A 30 42.45 12.08 22.93
C ILE A 30 43.27 11.82 24.20
N TRP A 31 44.22 10.88 24.14
CA TRP A 31 45.13 10.61 25.26
C TRP A 31 46.02 11.83 25.57
N LEU A 32 46.59 12.46 24.55
CA LEU A 32 47.44 13.64 24.70
C LEU A 32 46.68 14.80 25.36
N VAL A 33 45.44 15.06 24.92
CA VAL A 33 44.57 16.09 25.52
C VAL A 33 44.22 15.74 26.97
N SER A 34 43.95 14.46 27.26
CA SER A 34 43.61 14.01 28.62
C SER A 34 44.79 14.13 29.58
N ALA A 35 46.01 13.83 29.12
CA ALA A 35 47.24 13.99 29.88
C ALA A 35 47.50 15.47 30.24
N VAL A 36 47.28 16.39 29.28
CA VAL A 36 47.35 17.84 29.53
C VAL A 36 46.27 18.33 30.49
N SER A 37 45.13 17.62 30.56
CA SER A 37 43.99 17.94 31.42
C SER A 37 44.11 17.39 32.84
N GLY A 38 45.19 16.67 33.17
CA GLY A 38 45.38 16.03 34.48
C GLY A 38 44.54 14.77 34.71
N LEU A 39 43.85 14.27 33.68
CA LEU A 39 43.12 13.01 33.72
C LEU A 39 44.11 11.86 33.47
N TRP A 40 44.40 11.10 34.52
CA TRP A 40 45.21 9.89 34.41
C TRP A 40 44.40 8.77 33.75
N ILE A 41 44.42 8.76 32.42
CA ILE A 41 43.85 7.69 31.62
C ILE A 41 44.99 6.76 31.21
N GLU A 42 44.88 5.51 31.64
CA GLU A 42 45.86 4.48 31.29
C GLU A 42 45.80 4.22 29.76
N PRO A 43 46.95 4.13 29.07
CA PRO A 43 47.00 4.04 27.61
C PRO A 43 46.25 2.83 27.05
N TRP A 44 46.11 1.74 27.81
CA TRP A 44 45.33 0.57 27.40
C TRP A 44 43.82 0.87 27.33
N GLN A 45 43.29 1.76 28.17
CA GLN A 45 41.87 2.12 28.18
C GLN A 45 41.48 2.86 26.90
N VAL A 46 42.39 3.69 26.39
CA VAL A 46 42.20 4.42 25.12
C VAL A 46 42.17 3.44 23.95
N LEU A 47 43.04 2.43 23.95
CA LEU A 47 43.05 1.39 22.92
C LEU A 47 41.77 0.56 22.92
N VAL A 48 41.30 0.13 24.10
CA VAL A 48 40.05 -0.64 24.24
C VAL A 48 38.84 0.18 23.81
N THR A 49 38.74 1.43 24.27
CA THR A 49 37.61 2.32 23.90
C THR A 49 37.59 2.60 22.40
N SER A 50 38.76 2.84 21.80
CA SER A 50 38.86 3.05 20.35
C SER A 50 38.44 1.80 19.58
N ALA A 51 38.88 0.61 19.99
CA ALA A 51 38.49 -0.65 19.35
C ALA A 51 36.97 -0.88 19.45
N LEU A 52 36.36 -0.64 20.61
CA LEU A 52 34.91 -0.75 20.79
C LEU A 52 34.15 0.26 19.92
N CYS A 53 34.61 1.50 19.87
CA CYS A 53 34.00 2.54 19.03
C CYS A 53 34.06 2.17 17.53
N TYR A 54 35.15 1.54 17.08
CA TYR A 54 35.29 1.07 15.70
C TYR A 54 34.26 -0.03 15.37
N LEU A 55 34.15 -1.01 16.27
CA LEU A 55 33.21 -2.12 16.11
C LEU A 55 31.78 -1.61 16.09
N PHE A 56 31.43 -0.70 17.01
CA PHE A 56 30.12 -0.08 17.05
C PHE A 56 29.79 0.66 15.76
N LEU A 57 30.71 1.50 15.27
CA LEU A 57 30.54 2.24 14.02
C LEU A 57 30.35 1.30 12.82
N ARG A 58 31.11 0.19 12.76
CA ARG A 58 30.99 -0.83 11.72
C ARG A 58 29.63 -1.53 11.74
N VAL A 59 29.17 -1.93 12.91
CA VAL A 59 27.84 -2.55 13.08
C VAL A 59 26.76 -1.56 12.67
N PHE A 60 26.83 -0.32 13.17
CA PHE A 60 25.86 0.72 12.86
C PHE A 60 25.79 1.05 11.36
N LEU A 61 26.93 1.17 10.68
CA LEU A 61 26.99 1.36 9.22
C LEU A 61 26.39 0.17 8.46
N ALA A 62 26.71 -1.07 8.87
CA ALA A 62 26.16 -2.27 8.24
C ALA A 62 24.64 -2.37 8.42
N THR A 63 24.12 -2.03 9.60
CA THR A 63 22.67 -2.02 9.88
C THR A 63 21.95 -0.96 9.06
N ASN A 64 22.53 0.25 8.91
CA ASN A 64 21.91 1.31 8.10
C ASN A 64 21.80 0.93 6.61
N VAL A 65 22.79 0.22 6.06
CA VAL A 65 22.73 -0.29 4.67
C VAL A 65 21.56 -1.28 4.52
N VAL A 66 21.39 -2.21 5.46
CA VAL A 66 20.28 -3.17 5.44
C VAL A 66 18.93 -2.47 5.57
N VAL A 67 18.82 -1.43 6.39
CA VAL A 67 17.59 -0.65 6.55
C VAL A 67 17.26 0.16 5.29
N GLN A 68 18.26 0.71 4.60
CA GLN A 68 18.05 1.40 3.32
C GLN A 68 17.62 0.46 2.21
N ASP A 69 18.23 -0.72 2.09
CA ASP A 69 17.84 -1.73 1.08
C ASP A 69 16.40 -2.22 1.31
N PHE A 70 16.00 -2.41 2.57
CA PHE A 70 14.63 -2.79 2.91
C PHE A 70 13.63 -1.67 2.61
N ALA A 71 13.97 -0.42 2.94
CA ALA A 71 13.12 0.74 2.63
C ALA A 71 12.93 0.92 1.11
N LEU A 72 13.96 0.67 0.31
CA LEU A 72 13.89 0.70 -1.15
C LEU A 72 13.05 -0.46 -1.73
N MET A 73 13.15 -1.66 -1.16
CA MET A 73 12.29 -2.79 -1.55
C MET A 73 10.82 -2.54 -1.22
N VAL A 74 10.52 -2.04 -0.01
CA VAL A 74 9.14 -1.71 0.39
C VAL A 74 8.58 -0.57 -0.47
N ALA A 75 9.37 0.45 -0.80
CA ALA A 75 8.93 1.53 -1.67
C ALA A 75 8.67 1.06 -3.12
N HIS A 76 9.39 0.05 -3.61
CA HIS A 76 9.17 -0.52 -4.94
C HIS A 76 7.92 -1.42 -5.02
N ASP A 77 7.55 -2.09 -3.92
CA ASP A 77 6.41 -2.99 -3.86
C ASP A 77 5.08 -2.23 -3.68
N VAL A 78 5.07 -1.16 -2.89
CA VAL A 78 3.87 -0.32 -2.66
C VAL A 78 3.42 0.41 -3.93
N ASN A 79 4.31 0.64 -4.90
CA ASN A 79 4.01 1.38 -6.13
C ASN A 79 3.67 0.49 -7.34
N ARG A 80 3.55 -0.84 -7.14
CA ARG A 80 2.83 -1.67 -8.10
C ARG A 80 1.39 -1.75 -7.64
N PRO A 81 0.40 -1.32 -8.45
CA PRO A 81 -0.98 -1.69 -8.16
C PRO A 81 -1.02 -3.21 -8.23
N HIS A 82 -1.06 -3.85 -7.07
CA HIS A 82 -1.42 -5.25 -6.96
C HIS A 82 -2.89 -5.28 -7.35
N VAL A 83 -3.16 -5.36 -8.65
CA VAL A 83 -4.50 -5.55 -9.19
C VAL A 83 -4.91 -6.91 -8.66
N ASN A 84 -5.58 -6.92 -7.51
CA ASN A 84 -6.13 -8.13 -6.97
C ASN A 84 -7.21 -8.51 -7.99
N PRO A 85 -7.06 -9.61 -8.74
CA PRO A 85 -7.95 -9.90 -9.86
C PRO A 85 -9.41 -10.05 -9.44
N PHE A 86 -9.67 -10.09 -8.13
CA PHE A 86 -10.97 -10.23 -7.50
C PHE A 86 -11.29 -9.11 -6.50
N GLU A 87 -10.64 -7.94 -6.57
CA GLU A 87 -10.96 -6.81 -5.68
C GLU A 87 -12.45 -6.42 -5.76
N HIS A 88 -12.97 -6.42 -6.99
CA HIS A 88 -14.39 -6.22 -7.27
C HIS A 88 -15.26 -7.30 -6.58
N VAL A 89 -14.84 -8.56 -6.56
CA VAL A 89 -15.58 -9.66 -5.91
C VAL A 89 -15.62 -9.49 -4.39
N LYS A 90 -14.49 -9.10 -3.79
CA LYS A 90 -14.42 -8.81 -2.35
C LYS A 90 -15.29 -7.62 -1.95
N GLU A 91 -15.38 -6.61 -2.81
CA GLU A 91 -16.28 -5.47 -2.62
C GLU A 91 -17.75 -5.91 -2.65
N TRP A 92 -18.12 -6.79 -3.58
CA TRP A 92 -19.47 -7.38 -3.65
C TRP A 92 -19.81 -8.24 -2.44
N GLU A 93 -18.92 -9.14 -2.00
CA GLU A 93 -19.14 -9.95 -0.79
C GLU A 93 -19.35 -9.08 0.45
N ARG A 94 -18.50 -8.05 0.62
CA ARG A 94 -18.63 -7.11 1.73
C ARG A 94 -19.96 -6.37 1.68
N THR A 95 -20.40 -5.98 0.49
CA THR A 95 -21.67 -5.27 0.32
C THR A 95 -22.87 -6.16 0.59
N LEU A 96 -22.83 -7.45 0.21
CA LEU A 96 -23.88 -8.42 0.53
C LEU A 96 -23.97 -8.71 2.03
N ILE A 97 -22.82 -8.84 2.71
CA ILE A 97 -22.78 -8.99 4.17
C ILE A 97 -23.33 -7.74 4.85
N PHE A 98 -23.02 -6.55 4.33
CA PHE A 98 -23.54 -5.28 4.84
C PHE A 98 -25.06 -5.16 4.62
N ALA A 99 -25.55 -5.59 3.47
CA ALA A 99 -26.97 -5.61 3.11
C ALA A 99 -27.82 -6.48 4.04
N GLN A 100 -27.29 -7.63 4.46
CA GLN A 100 -27.95 -8.47 5.45
C GLN A 100 -28.11 -7.77 6.81
N ARG A 101 -27.20 -6.86 7.15
CA ARG A 101 -27.22 -6.13 8.42
C ARG A 101 -28.00 -4.81 8.33
N TYR A 102 -28.06 -4.19 7.16
CA TYR A 102 -28.73 -2.90 6.93
C TYR A 102 -29.49 -2.91 5.58
N PRO A 103 -30.72 -3.45 5.55
CA PRO A 103 -31.49 -3.60 4.32
C PRO A 103 -31.83 -2.25 3.67
N ASP A 104 -32.09 -1.21 4.47
CA ASP A 104 -32.45 0.12 3.94
C ASP A 104 -31.32 0.74 3.11
N HIS A 105 -30.06 0.59 3.58
CA HIS A 105 -28.88 1.08 2.86
C HIS A 105 -28.52 0.26 1.62
N PHE A 106 -28.99 -0.99 1.55
CA PHE A 106 -28.77 -1.81 0.38
C PHE A 106 -29.60 -1.34 -0.82
N THR A 107 -30.81 -0.83 -0.59
CA THR A 107 -31.65 -0.24 -1.64
C THR A 107 -30.92 0.93 -2.31
N ASP A 108 -30.40 1.88 -1.53
CA ASP A 108 -29.65 3.03 -2.04
C ASP A 108 -28.44 2.60 -2.88
N PHE A 109 -27.67 1.63 -2.37
CA PHE A 109 -26.51 1.12 -3.07
C PHE A 109 -26.87 0.40 -4.38
N ALA A 110 -27.85 -0.50 -4.32
CA ALA A 110 -28.30 -1.27 -5.47
C ALA A 110 -28.89 -0.35 -6.55
N GLN A 111 -29.70 0.62 -6.16
CA GLN A 111 -30.27 1.65 -7.04
C GLN A 111 -29.17 2.48 -7.71
N GLN A 112 -28.15 2.93 -6.97
CA GLN A 112 -27.01 3.65 -7.54
C GLN A 112 -26.25 2.83 -8.58
N LYS A 113 -25.98 1.54 -8.30
CA LYS A 113 -25.28 0.65 -9.25
C LYS A 113 -26.12 0.37 -10.48
N LEU A 114 -27.42 0.11 -10.33
CA LEU A 114 -28.34 -0.06 -11.45
C LEU A 114 -28.40 1.22 -12.29
N ARG A 115 -28.48 2.40 -11.67
CA ARG A 115 -28.47 3.69 -12.36
C ARG A 115 -27.20 3.89 -13.19
N ALA A 116 -26.04 3.58 -12.62
CA ALA A 116 -24.76 3.66 -13.32
C ALA A 116 -24.69 2.68 -14.51
N LEU A 117 -25.21 1.46 -14.35
CA LEU A 117 -25.19 0.44 -15.39
C LEU A 117 -26.14 0.81 -16.54
N THR A 118 -27.34 1.28 -16.23
CA THR A 118 -28.33 1.76 -17.20
C THR A 118 -27.80 2.97 -17.97
N ALA A 119 -27.25 3.97 -17.26
CA ALA A 119 -26.65 5.15 -17.90
C ALA A 119 -25.51 4.77 -18.85
N LYS A 120 -24.64 3.85 -18.44
CA LYS A 120 -23.57 3.35 -19.29
C LYS A 120 -24.10 2.64 -20.54
N ARG A 121 -25.12 1.80 -20.43
CA ARG A 121 -25.70 1.11 -21.58
C ARG A 121 -26.41 2.05 -22.54
N LEU A 122 -27.21 2.98 -22.05
CA LEU A 122 -27.86 4.01 -22.86
C LEU A 122 -26.84 4.87 -23.61
N SER A 123 -25.77 5.28 -22.93
CA SER A 123 -24.70 6.06 -23.55
C SER A 123 -23.96 5.28 -24.65
N VAL A 124 -23.70 3.99 -24.43
CA VAL A 124 -22.94 3.16 -25.39
C VAL A 124 -23.79 2.76 -26.59
N ARG A 125 -25.05 2.39 -26.40
CA ARG A 125 -25.89 1.82 -27.48
C ARG A 125 -26.76 2.84 -28.19
N HIS A 126 -27.24 3.85 -27.45
CA HIS A 126 -28.22 4.82 -27.96
C HIS A 126 -27.69 6.25 -27.93
N HIS A 127 -26.46 6.47 -27.44
CA HIS A 127 -25.87 7.81 -27.25
C HIS A 127 -26.72 8.75 -26.37
N LEU A 128 -27.57 8.18 -25.52
CA LEU A 128 -28.45 8.91 -24.62
C LEU A 128 -27.86 9.02 -23.22
N ASN A 129 -28.15 10.13 -22.57
CA ASN A 129 -27.84 10.36 -21.16
C ASN A 129 -29.14 10.46 -20.37
N LEU A 130 -29.20 9.73 -19.25
CA LEU A 130 -30.36 9.65 -18.37
C LEU A 130 -30.80 11.03 -17.83
N ALA A 131 -29.84 11.95 -17.64
CA ALA A 131 -30.09 13.30 -17.13
C ALA A 131 -30.53 14.29 -18.23
N ASP A 132 -29.98 14.15 -19.43
CA ASP A 132 -30.16 15.13 -20.50
C ASP A 132 -31.41 14.82 -21.37
N HIS A 133 -31.81 13.54 -21.45
CA HIS A 133 -32.91 13.07 -22.29
C HIS A 133 -33.88 12.18 -21.48
N PRO A 134 -34.63 12.75 -20.53
CA PRO A 134 -35.46 11.98 -19.60
C PRO A 134 -36.59 11.22 -20.31
N ASP A 135 -37.29 11.87 -21.24
CA ASP A 135 -38.44 11.28 -21.93
C ASP A 135 -38.02 10.12 -22.86
N GLU A 136 -36.94 10.30 -23.62
CA GLU A 136 -36.40 9.27 -24.52
C GLU A 136 -35.82 8.09 -23.74
N SER A 137 -35.11 8.37 -22.63
CA SER A 137 -34.61 7.33 -21.74
C SER A 137 -35.76 6.53 -21.14
N ARG A 138 -36.84 7.20 -20.70
CA ARG A 138 -38.03 6.57 -20.14
C ARG A 138 -38.77 5.69 -21.16
N ALA A 139 -38.84 6.14 -22.41
CA ALA A 139 -39.44 5.35 -23.50
C ALA A 139 -38.65 4.06 -23.79
N LEU A 140 -37.32 4.09 -23.69
CA LEU A 140 -36.47 2.93 -23.96
C LEU A 140 -36.40 1.93 -22.80
N ILE A 141 -36.21 2.41 -21.57
CA ILE A 141 -35.99 1.53 -20.41
C ILE A 141 -37.30 1.12 -19.73
N GLY A 142 -38.38 1.85 -19.99
CA GLY A 142 -39.70 1.67 -19.36
C GLY A 142 -39.91 2.61 -18.18
N SER A 143 -41.16 3.02 -17.97
CA SER A 143 -41.55 3.96 -16.91
C SER A 143 -41.25 3.43 -15.51
N GLU A 144 -41.54 2.15 -15.25
CA GLU A 144 -41.35 1.52 -13.93
C GLU A 144 -39.88 1.53 -13.48
N LEU A 145 -38.96 1.14 -14.38
CA LEU A 145 -37.53 1.19 -14.12
C LEU A 145 -37.02 2.63 -14.03
N TYR A 146 -37.50 3.53 -14.89
CA TYR A 146 -37.12 4.93 -14.84
C TYR A 146 -37.49 5.56 -13.49
N ASP A 147 -38.69 5.28 -13.00
CA ASP A 147 -39.20 5.79 -11.72
C ASP A 147 -38.40 5.20 -10.57
N PHE A 148 -38.12 3.89 -10.58
CA PHE A 148 -37.25 3.25 -9.59
C PHE A 148 -35.83 3.84 -9.58
N LEU A 149 -35.27 4.27 -10.71
CA LEU A 149 -33.92 4.85 -10.77
C LEU A 149 -33.84 6.32 -10.31
N HIS A 150 -34.96 7.04 -10.32
CA HIS A 150 -35.02 8.47 -10.00
C HIS A 150 -35.66 8.77 -8.65
N ASP A 151 -36.63 7.96 -8.24
CA ASP A 151 -37.28 8.08 -6.95
C ASP A 151 -36.80 6.95 -6.04
N PRO A 152 -36.08 7.24 -4.94
CA PRO A 152 -35.76 6.26 -3.92
C PRO A 152 -37.06 5.86 -3.21
N THR A 153 -37.81 4.96 -3.83
CA THR A 153 -38.95 4.31 -3.19
C THR A 153 -38.41 3.53 -2.00
N GLN A 154 -38.92 3.85 -0.79
CA GLN A 154 -38.46 3.25 0.48
C GLN A 154 -38.65 1.72 0.56
N THR A 155 -39.38 1.14 -0.38
CA THR A 155 -39.69 -0.28 -0.38
C THR A 155 -38.68 -1.04 -1.22
N PHE A 156 -37.94 -1.93 -0.56
CA PHE A 156 -37.01 -2.84 -1.23
C PHE A 156 -37.75 -3.64 -2.34
N PRO A 157 -37.28 -3.60 -3.60
CA PRO A 157 -37.92 -4.36 -4.66
C PRO A 157 -37.83 -5.85 -4.35
N THR A 158 -38.92 -6.56 -4.60
CA THR A 158 -38.91 -8.02 -4.49
C THR A 158 -37.91 -8.61 -5.47
N ARG A 159 -37.41 -9.82 -5.18
CA ARG A 159 -36.46 -10.51 -6.07
C ARG A 159 -36.97 -10.59 -7.52
N ALA A 160 -38.27 -10.83 -7.70
CA ALA A 160 -38.88 -10.92 -9.03
C ALA A 160 -38.90 -9.57 -9.77
N GLU A 161 -39.10 -8.46 -9.06
CA GLU A 161 -39.02 -7.10 -9.62
C GLU A 161 -37.58 -6.75 -9.98
N PHE A 162 -36.63 -7.09 -9.12
CA PHE A 162 -35.20 -6.88 -9.39
C PHE A 162 -34.71 -7.65 -10.62
N ASP A 163 -35.09 -8.93 -10.75
CA ASP A 163 -34.78 -9.75 -11.92
C ASP A 163 -35.41 -9.18 -13.20
N ARG A 164 -36.60 -8.58 -13.10
CA ARG A 164 -37.26 -7.89 -14.21
C ARG A 164 -36.51 -6.63 -14.62
N TYR A 165 -36.09 -5.80 -13.67
CA TYR A 165 -35.30 -4.59 -13.93
C TYR A 165 -33.96 -4.93 -14.60
N LEU A 166 -33.26 -5.94 -14.10
CA LEU A 166 -32.03 -6.43 -14.75
C LEU A 166 -32.29 -6.90 -16.17
N SER A 167 -33.33 -7.70 -16.39
CA SER A 167 -33.71 -8.20 -17.72
C SER A 167 -34.06 -7.07 -18.69
N GLN A 168 -34.67 -5.97 -18.22
CA GLN A 168 -34.95 -4.79 -19.03
C GLN A 168 -33.67 -4.05 -19.40
N ILE A 169 -32.77 -3.84 -18.43
CA ILE A 169 -31.47 -3.20 -18.69
C ILE A 169 -30.62 -4.02 -19.66
N GLU A 170 -30.72 -5.35 -19.58
CA GLU A 170 -30.01 -6.25 -20.49
C GLU A 170 -30.46 -6.15 -21.96
N LYS A 171 -31.72 -5.77 -22.19
CA LYS A 171 -32.32 -5.62 -23.52
C LYS A 171 -32.01 -4.29 -24.18
N ILE A 172 -31.65 -3.26 -23.42
CA ILE A 172 -31.08 -2.00 -23.94
C ILE A 172 -29.83 -2.32 -24.71
#